data_AF-K1RY41-F1
#
_entry.id   AF-K1RY41-F1
#
_cell.length_a   1.000
_cell.length_b   1.000
_cell.length_c   1.000
_cell.angle_alpha   90.00
_cell.angle_beta   90.00
_cell.angle_gamma   90.00
#
_symmetry.space_group_name_H-M   'P 1'
#
loop_
_entity.id
_entity.type
_entity.pdbx_description
1 polymer ?
#
loop_
_entity_poly.entity_id
_entity_poly.type
_entity_poly.pdbx_seq_one_letter_code
_entity_poly.pdbx_strand_id
1 'polypeptide(L)'
;WQVYQSITLVDANAFGLQWANMKSIIAESVKYADMVIFNRCKSGMDLGSYRRSMRALNPALQIIFEDEKGDQVAISEQLPYDINADVIQVDDEDYGIWYMDVSERPEVYAGKKVRFKGQVLKNKYFKDKNFVPGRKVMTCCAEDTQFIGYISFYNNIASLENREWIWVTATIKYEFQMAYKKKGPVLYVESVEKTGAPKEEMVFF
;
A
#
# COMPACT_ATOMS: atom_id res chain seq x y z
N TRP A 1 -24.53 -26.52 -20.10
CA TRP A 1 -24.49 -25.40 -19.13
C TRP A 1 -23.08 -25.36 -18.54
N GLN A 2 -22.41 -24.21 -18.62
CA GLN A 2 -21.11 -23.96 -17.97
C GLN A 2 -21.31 -22.90 -16.89
N VAL A 3 -20.57 -23.03 -15.79
CA VAL A 3 -20.53 -21.99 -14.75
C VAL A 3 -19.71 -20.84 -15.31
N TYR A 4 -20.33 -19.66 -15.41
CA TYR A 4 -19.71 -18.47 -15.98
C TYR A 4 -19.14 -17.52 -14.91
N GLN A 5 -19.67 -17.59 -13.68
CA GLN A 5 -19.24 -16.75 -12.58
C GLN A 5 -19.58 -17.40 -11.24
N SER A 6 -18.70 -17.25 -10.25
CA SER A 6 -18.89 -17.63 -8.86
C SER A 6 -18.76 -16.40 -7.96
N ILE A 7 -19.80 -16.11 -7.17
CA ILE A 7 -19.88 -14.95 -6.29
C ILE A 7 -20.14 -15.43 -4.86
N THR A 8 -19.32 -14.97 -3.92
CA THR A 8 -19.48 -15.25 -2.49
C THR A 8 -19.90 -14.00 -1.73
N LEU A 9 -20.95 -14.10 -0.92
CA LEU A 9 -21.44 -13.00 -0.09
C LEU A 9 -21.00 -13.20 1.36
N VAL A 10 -20.51 -12.12 1.98
CA VAL A 10 -20.03 -12.11 3.36
C VAL A 10 -20.69 -10.97 4.13
N ASP A 11 -21.19 -11.26 5.33
CA ASP A 11 -21.64 -10.22 6.25
C ASP A 11 -20.43 -9.58 6.95
N ALA A 12 -20.17 -8.30 6.68
CA ALA A 12 -19.04 -7.59 7.24
C ALA A 12 -19.08 -7.53 8.78
N ASN A 13 -20.27 -7.54 9.41
CA ASN A 13 -20.40 -7.51 10.86
C ASN A 13 -19.92 -8.81 11.52
N ALA A 14 -20.05 -9.94 10.82
CA ALA A 14 -19.65 -11.25 11.33
C ALA A 14 -18.23 -11.63 10.91
N PHE A 15 -17.69 -11.00 9.87
CA PHE A 15 -16.45 -11.44 9.22
C PHE A 15 -15.28 -11.61 10.19
N GLY A 16 -15.05 -10.67 11.11
CA GLY A 16 -13.95 -10.79 12.08
C GLY A 16 -14.02 -12.07 12.93
N LEU A 17 -15.21 -12.41 13.42
CA LEU A 17 -15.44 -13.64 14.20
C LEU A 17 -15.31 -14.90 13.32
N GLN A 18 -15.85 -14.84 12.10
CA GLN A 18 -15.77 -15.95 11.15
C GLN A 18 -14.33 -16.19 10.69
N TRP A 19 -13.55 -15.13 10.47
CA TRP A 19 -12.15 -15.21 10.11
C TRP A 19 -11.31 -15.85 11.22
N ALA A 20 -11.58 -15.49 12.48
CA ALA A 20 -10.87 -16.04 13.62
C ALA A 20 -11.16 -17.54 13.85
N ASN A 21 -12.39 -18.00 13.62
CA ASN A 21 -12.84 -19.33 14.03
C ASN A 21 -13.14 -20.29 12.87
N MET A 22 -13.38 -19.79 11.66
CA MET A 22 -13.85 -20.54 10.49
C MET A 22 -13.03 -20.23 9.24
N LYS A 23 -11.75 -19.88 9.41
CA LYS A 23 -10.85 -19.49 8.31
C LYS A 23 -10.80 -20.52 7.18
N SER A 24 -10.82 -21.82 7.49
CA SER A 24 -10.80 -22.89 6.49
C SER A 24 -12.02 -22.88 5.58
N ILE A 25 -13.21 -22.66 6.16
CA ILE A 25 -14.48 -22.58 5.41
C ILE A 25 -14.48 -21.36 4.51
N ILE A 26 -14.06 -20.19 5.05
CA ILE A 26 -13.92 -18.97 4.25
C ILE A 26 -12.94 -19.20 3.10
N ALA A 27 -11.78 -19.80 3.37
CA ALA A 27 -10.78 -20.11 2.36
C ALA A 27 -11.35 -20.95 1.22
N GLU A 28 -12.08 -22.03 1.52
CA GLU A 28 -12.73 -22.82 0.47
C GLU A 28 -13.78 -22.04 -0.32
N SER A 29 -14.57 -21.20 0.37
CA SER A 29 -15.64 -20.42 -0.27
C SER A 29 -15.13 -19.35 -1.25
N VAL A 30 -13.89 -18.90 -1.11
CA VAL A 30 -13.31 -17.83 -1.96
C VAL A 30 -12.21 -18.30 -2.89
N LYS A 31 -11.69 -19.53 -2.70
CA LYS A 31 -10.58 -20.11 -3.47
C LYS A 31 -10.82 -20.10 -4.99
N TYR A 32 -12.05 -20.35 -5.42
CA TYR A 32 -12.46 -20.38 -6.82
C TYR A 32 -13.58 -19.38 -7.13
N ALA A 33 -13.82 -18.42 -6.23
CA ALA A 33 -14.74 -17.34 -6.51
C ALA A 33 -14.10 -16.34 -7.46
N ASP A 34 -14.90 -15.78 -8.36
CA ASP A 34 -14.51 -14.65 -9.20
C ASP A 34 -14.72 -13.33 -8.45
N MET A 35 -15.69 -13.31 -7.52
CA MET A 35 -16.05 -12.13 -6.75
C MET A 35 -16.44 -12.45 -5.30
N VAL A 36 -16.07 -11.57 -4.39
CA VAL A 36 -16.62 -11.49 -3.03
C VAL A 36 -17.27 -10.14 -2.82
N ILE A 37 -18.47 -10.14 -2.22
CA ILE A 37 -19.16 -8.93 -1.77
C ILE A 37 -19.29 -8.99 -0.25
N PHE A 38 -18.66 -8.03 0.43
CA PHE A 38 -18.92 -7.74 1.84
C PHE A 38 -20.09 -6.78 1.92
N ASN A 39 -21.21 -7.21 2.48
CA ASN A 39 -22.37 -6.35 2.69
C ASN A 39 -22.43 -5.78 4.12
N ARG A 40 -23.28 -4.77 4.31
CA ARG A 40 -23.52 -4.11 5.61
C ARG A 40 -22.26 -3.50 6.22
N CYS A 41 -21.37 -3.01 5.37
CA CYS A 41 -20.17 -2.28 5.80
C CYS A 41 -20.57 -0.98 6.50
N LYS A 42 -19.89 -0.67 7.61
CA LYS A 42 -20.10 0.54 8.41
C LYS A 42 -18.83 1.36 8.48
N SER A 43 -18.99 2.66 8.63
CA SER A 43 -17.87 3.56 8.96
C SER A 43 -17.15 3.04 10.22
N GLY A 44 -15.82 2.91 10.13
CA GLY A 44 -14.96 2.41 11.20
C GLY A 44 -14.63 0.91 11.18
N MET A 45 -15.26 0.07 10.34
CA MET A 45 -14.86 -1.33 10.15
C MET A 45 -13.62 -1.43 9.27
N ASP A 46 -12.54 -2.15 9.62
CA ASP A 46 -11.30 -2.26 8.82
C ASP A 46 -11.45 -3.07 7.50
N LEU A 47 -12.09 -2.46 6.49
CA LEU A 47 -12.29 -3.01 5.15
C LEU A 47 -10.96 -3.27 4.42
N GLY A 48 -9.93 -2.49 4.75
CA GLY A 48 -8.56 -2.69 4.25
C GLY A 48 -8.02 -4.07 4.65
N SER A 49 -8.13 -4.41 5.94
CA SER A 49 -7.78 -5.75 6.45
C SER A 49 -8.63 -6.85 5.83
N TYR A 50 -9.92 -6.60 5.58
CA TYR A 50 -10.81 -7.61 4.99
C TYR A 50 -10.41 -7.90 3.55
N ARG A 51 -10.08 -6.86 2.79
CA ARG A 51 -9.52 -6.97 1.43
C ARG A 51 -8.21 -7.76 1.44
N ARG A 52 -7.25 -7.43 2.32
CA ARG A 52 -5.97 -8.15 2.43
C ARG A 52 -6.20 -9.63 2.74
N SER A 53 -7.10 -9.93 3.66
CA SER A 53 -7.46 -11.29 4.05
C SER A 53 -7.99 -12.11 2.88
N MET A 54 -8.85 -11.52 2.04
CA MET A 54 -9.36 -12.19 0.84
C MET A 54 -8.29 -12.34 -0.26
N ARG A 55 -7.48 -11.31 -0.51
CA ARG A 55 -6.39 -11.37 -1.50
C ARG A 55 -5.33 -12.42 -1.15
N ALA A 56 -5.05 -12.60 0.15
CA ALA A 56 -4.15 -13.65 0.62
C ALA A 56 -4.66 -15.06 0.30
N LEU A 57 -5.98 -15.25 0.18
CA LEU A 57 -6.59 -16.54 -0.18
C LEU A 57 -6.77 -16.72 -1.68
N ASN A 58 -7.14 -15.65 -2.39
CA ASN A 58 -7.32 -15.64 -3.83
C ASN A 58 -6.92 -14.26 -4.40
N PRO A 59 -5.71 -14.14 -4.97
CA PRO A 59 -5.21 -12.89 -5.52
C PRO A 59 -6.02 -12.35 -6.72
N ALA A 60 -6.73 -13.20 -7.47
CA ALA A 60 -7.50 -12.82 -8.66
C ALA A 60 -8.92 -12.30 -8.34
N LEU A 61 -9.36 -12.45 -7.09
CA LEU A 61 -10.73 -12.17 -6.65
C LEU A 61 -11.12 -10.70 -6.82
N GLN A 62 -12.26 -10.42 -7.45
CA GLN A 62 -12.87 -9.09 -7.38
C GLN A 62 -13.52 -8.90 -6.00
N ILE A 63 -13.24 -7.79 -5.32
CA ILE A 63 -13.75 -7.55 -3.96
C ILE A 63 -14.57 -6.26 -3.97
N ILE A 64 -15.84 -6.38 -3.56
CA ILE A 64 -16.80 -5.29 -3.45
C ILE A 64 -17.20 -5.14 -1.98
N PHE A 65 -17.38 -3.89 -1.55
CA PHE A 65 -17.94 -3.56 -0.24
C PHE A 65 -19.23 -2.78 -0.48
N GLU A 66 -20.28 -3.12 0.26
CA GLU A 66 -21.59 -2.49 0.19
C GLU A 66 -22.04 -2.09 1.60
N ASP A 67 -22.64 -0.91 1.74
CA ASP A 67 -23.20 -0.46 3.01
C ASP A 67 -24.53 -1.19 3.33
N GLU A 68 -25.22 -0.76 4.40
CA GLU A 68 -26.51 -1.36 4.77
C GLU A 68 -27.65 -1.10 3.75
N LYS A 69 -27.47 -0.15 2.83
CA LYS A 69 -28.42 0.18 1.77
C LYS A 69 -28.10 -0.53 0.46
N GLY A 70 -26.94 -1.20 0.37
CA GLY A 70 -26.45 -1.82 -0.85
C GLY A 70 -25.68 -0.85 -1.75
N ASP A 71 -25.37 0.35 -1.25
CA ASP A 71 -24.54 1.30 -1.99
C ASP A 71 -23.07 0.85 -1.90
N GLN A 72 -22.38 0.83 -3.04
CA GLN A 72 -20.99 0.41 -3.07
C GLN A 72 -20.11 1.39 -2.29
N VAL A 73 -19.41 0.87 -1.29
CA VAL A 73 -18.45 1.62 -0.49
C VAL A 73 -17.09 1.56 -1.18
N ALA A 74 -16.54 2.74 -1.47
CA ALA A 74 -15.19 2.83 -1.99
C ALA A 74 -14.18 2.52 -0.88
N ILE A 75 -13.28 1.57 -1.14
CA ILE A 75 -12.15 1.23 -0.25
C ILE A 75 -11.22 2.44 -0.04
N SER A 76 -11.34 3.48 -0.87
CA SER A 76 -10.66 4.76 -0.70
C SER A 76 -10.89 5.40 0.68
N GLU A 77 -11.93 5.01 1.42
CA GLU A 77 -12.11 5.51 2.79
C GLU A 77 -11.32 4.74 3.86
N GLN A 78 -10.70 3.60 3.54
CA GLN A 78 -9.86 2.88 4.49
C GLN A 78 -8.58 2.37 3.88
N LEU A 79 -7.58 3.21 4.05
CA LEU A 79 -6.20 2.88 3.82
C LEU A 79 -5.82 1.63 4.63
N PRO A 80 -4.93 0.79 4.08
CA PRO A 80 -4.52 -0.43 4.76
C PRO A 80 -3.70 -0.19 6.04
N TYR A 81 -3.34 1.06 6.28
CA TYR A 81 -2.63 1.61 7.43
C TYR A 81 -3.44 2.75 8.06
N ASP A 82 -3.21 3.02 9.34
CA ASP A 82 -3.86 4.13 10.04
C ASP A 82 -3.27 5.48 9.57
N ILE A 83 -4.05 6.22 8.80
CA ILE A 83 -3.69 7.55 8.31
C ILE A 83 -3.62 8.61 9.41
N ASN A 84 -4.27 8.39 10.55
CA ASN A 84 -4.34 9.34 11.65
C ASN A 84 -3.29 9.10 12.74
N ALA A 85 -2.51 8.03 12.63
CA ALA A 85 -1.39 7.76 13.52
C ALA A 85 -0.36 8.92 13.49
N ASP A 86 0.34 9.12 14.60
CA ASP A 86 1.45 10.09 14.70
C ASP A 86 2.54 9.83 13.67
N VAL A 87 2.75 8.54 13.34
CA VAL A 87 3.58 8.07 12.22
C VAL A 87 2.79 6.99 11.49
N ILE A 88 2.49 7.24 10.21
CA ILE A 88 1.85 6.26 9.34
C ILE A 88 2.83 5.11 9.10
N GLN A 89 2.55 3.94 9.65
CA GLN A 89 3.33 2.74 9.40
C GLN A 89 2.85 2.08 8.12
N VAL A 90 3.73 1.96 7.13
CA VAL A 90 3.46 1.30 5.84
C VAL A 90 4.20 -0.02 5.80
N ASP A 91 3.43 -1.11 5.83
CA ASP A 91 3.96 -2.45 5.73
C ASP A 91 4.36 -2.79 4.28
N ASP A 92 5.19 -3.83 4.14
CA ASP A 92 5.78 -4.19 2.85
C ASP A 92 4.72 -4.46 1.76
N GLU A 93 3.57 -5.04 2.14
CA GLU A 93 2.45 -5.37 1.23
C GLU A 93 1.65 -4.12 0.81
N ASP A 94 1.70 -3.06 1.61
CA ASP A 94 0.90 -1.85 1.44
C ASP A 94 1.65 -0.71 0.74
N TYR A 95 2.95 -0.90 0.46
CA TYR A 95 3.80 0.11 -0.16
C TYR A 95 3.23 0.63 -1.48
N GLY A 96 2.71 -0.26 -2.33
CA GLY A 96 2.13 0.14 -3.62
C GLY A 96 0.92 1.06 -3.45
N ILE A 97 0.03 0.72 -2.52
CA ILE A 97 -1.15 1.52 -2.19
C ILE A 97 -0.73 2.88 -1.65
N TRP A 98 0.19 2.90 -0.67
CA TRP A 98 0.75 4.14 -0.15
C TRP A 98 1.39 5.02 -1.22
N TYR A 99 2.18 4.41 -2.11
CA TYR A 99 2.82 5.15 -3.19
C TYR A 99 1.78 5.84 -4.07
N MET A 100 0.72 5.17 -4.51
CA MET A 100 -0.30 5.81 -5.35
C MET A 100 -1.04 6.91 -4.58
N ASP A 101 -1.48 6.59 -3.37
CA ASP A 101 -2.41 7.41 -2.62
C ASP A 101 -1.83 8.76 -2.18
N VAL A 102 -0.54 8.77 -1.81
CA VAL A 102 0.20 10.02 -1.48
C VAL A 102 0.20 11.01 -2.66
N SER A 103 0.23 10.53 -3.90
CA SER A 103 0.19 11.42 -5.06
C SER A 103 -1.22 11.92 -5.38
N GLU A 104 -2.24 11.11 -5.08
CA GLU A 104 -3.64 11.39 -5.42
C GLU A 104 -4.34 12.30 -4.40
N ARG A 105 -3.98 12.20 -3.11
CA ARG A 105 -4.65 12.91 -2.00
C ARG A 105 -3.71 13.81 -1.20
N PRO A 106 -3.10 14.84 -1.81
CA PRO A 106 -2.12 15.69 -1.15
C PRO A 106 -2.64 16.37 0.13
N GLU A 107 -3.92 16.72 0.17
CA GLU A 107 -4.60 17.32 1.31
C GLU A 107 -4.63 16.41 2.55
N VAL A 108 -4.56 15.10 2.37
CA VAL A 108 -4.58 14.12 3.46
C VAL A 108 -3.18 13.91 4.04
N TYR A 109 -2.13 13.91 3.21
CA TYR A 109 -0.78 13.54 3.63
C TYR A 109 0.15 14.71 3.91
N ALA A 110 -0.19 15.93 3.50
CA ALA A 110 0.68 17.08 3.71
C ALA A 110 1.00 17.26 5.20
N GLY A 111 2.30 17.23 5.53
CA GLY A 111 2.79 17.39 6.90
C GLY A 111 2.72 16.12 7.77
N LYS A 112 2.13 15.01 7.29
CA LYS A 112 2.12 13.75 8.04
C LYS A 112 3.49 13.08 8.02
N LYS A 113 3.78 12.30 9.06
CA LYS A 113 4.96 11.44 9.14
C LYS A 113 4.63 10.04 8.65
N VAL A 114 5.57 9.42 7.96
CA VAL A 114 5.46 8.06 7.45
C VAL A 114 6.73 7.26 7.79
N ARG A 115 6.55 5.97 8.10
CA ARG A 115 7.61 4.99 8.22
C ARG A 115 7.38 3.83 7.26
N PHE A 116 8.37 3.54 6.41
CA PHE A 116 8.28 2.47 5.43
C PHE A 116 9.66 1.87 5.12
N LYS A 117 9.68 0.67 4.54
CA LYS A 117 10.90 0.02 4.07
C LYS A 117 11.12 0.32 2.59
N GLY A 118 12.35 0.71 2.23
CA GLY A 118 12.72 1.01 0.85
C GLY A 118 14.18 0.69 0.56
N GLN A 119 14.47 0.43 -0.71
CA GLN A 119 15.82 0.28 -1.20
C GLN A 119 16.38 1.64 -1.61
N VAL A 120 17.62 1.94 -1.22
CA VAL A 120 18.29 3.19 -1.55
C VAL A 120 18.60 3.23 -3.05
N LEU A 121 18.09 4.25 -3.74
CA LEU A 121 18.53 4.64 -5.06
C LEU A 121 19.22 6.01 -5.01
N LYS A 122 20.52 6.01 -5.27
CA LYS A 122 21.34 7.21 -5.48
C LYS A 122 21.66 7.33 -6.97
N ASN A 123 21.54 8.54 -7.51
CA ASN A 123 21.86 8.83 -8.90
C ASN A 123 22.69 10.11 -9.00
N LYS A 124 23.65 10.16 -9.92
CA LYS A 124 24.49 11.34 -10.20
C LYS A 124 23.70 12.59 -10.61
N TYR A 125 22.46 12.41 -11.09
CA TYR A 125 21.57 13.52 -11.46
C TYR A 125 20.78 14.09 -10.29
N PHE A 126 20.85 13.48 -9.10
CA PHE A 126 20.22 14.04 -7.91
C PHE A 126 21.10 15.14 -7.33
N LYS A 127 20.45 16.22 -6.86
CA LYS A 127 21.12 17.26 -6.09
C LYS A 127 21.74 16.65 -4.83
N ASP A 128 22.77 17.32 -4.31
CA ASP A 128 23.35 16.97 -3.02
C ASP A 128 22.23 16.79 -1.97
N LYS A 129 22.33 15.71 -1.18
CA LYS A 129 21.35 15.30 -0.16
C LYS A 129 20.03 14.70 -0.65
N ASN A 130 19.85 14.48 -1.96
CA ASN A 130 18.68 13.79 -2.48
C ASN A 130 18.95 12.33 -2.85
N PHE A 131 18.02 11.46 -2.49
CA PHE A 131 17.97 10.07 -2.92
C PHE A 131 16.52 9.61 -3.06
N VAL A 132 16.29 8.38 -3.53
CA VAL A 132 14.96 7.78 -3.59
C VAL A 132 14.98 6.47 -2.81
N PRO A 133 14.32 6.38 -1.64
CA PRO A 133 13.97 5.11 -1.02
C PRO A 133 12.74 4.55 -1.73
N GLY A 134 12.98 3.54 -2.56
CA GLY A 134 11.97 3.01 -3.47
C GLY A 134 11.88 1.50 -3.48
N ARG A 135 10.92 0.97 -4.24
CA ARG A 135 10.74 -0.46 -4.46
C ARG A 135 10.55 -0.76 -5.93
N LYS A 136 10.93 -1.97 -6.32
CA LYS A 136 10.64 -2.48 -7.66
C LYS A 136 9.18 -2.89 -7.72
N VAL A 137 8.49 -2.49 -8.77
CA VAL A 137 7.11 -2.88 -9.08
C VAL A 137 7.05 -3.67 -10.36
N MET A 138 6.15 -4.65 -10.38
CA MET A 138 5.77 -5.38 -11.58
C MET A 138 4.29 -5.12 -11.85
N THR A 139 3.96 -4.51 -12.99
CA THR A 139 2.58 -4.14 -13.33
C THR A 139 1.85 -5.19 -14.16
N CYS A 140 2.55 -5.94 -15.03
CA CYS A 140 1.91 -6.92 -15.92
C CYS A 140 2.80 -8.14 -16.21
N CYS A 141 4.09 -7.95 -16.44
CA CYS A 141 5.06 -9.03 -16.72
C CYS A 141 6.43 -8.69 -16.13
N ALA A 142 7.31 -9.68 -15.98
CA ALA A 142 8.66 -9.47 -15.42
C ALA A 142 9.52 -8.46 -16.21
N GLU A 143 9.25 -8.30 -17.50
CA GLU A 143 9.92 -7.33 -18.38
C GLU A 143 9.48 -5.88 -18.09
N ASP A 144 8.32 -5.66 -17.45
CA ASP A 144 7.78 -4.35 -17.06
C ASP A 144 8.08 -4.02 -15.59
N THR A 145 9.33 -4.23 -15.18
CA THR A 145 9.76 -3.88 -13.82
C THR A 145 10.19 -2.42 -13.74
N GLN A 146 9.51 -1.61 -12.92
CA GLN A 146 9.88 -0.21 -12.67
C GLN A 146 10.35 -0.01 -11.23
N PHE A 147 11.17 1.00 -10.98
CA PHE A 147 11.54 1.41 -9.62
C PHE A 147 10.74 2.65 -9.24
N ILE A 148 9.82 2.49 -8.28
CA ILE A 148 8.98 3.58 -7.79
C ILE A 148 9.43 4.05 -6.42
N GLY A 149 9.29 5.34 -6.18
CA GLY A 149 9.60 5.98 -4.91
C GLY A 149 9.56 7.48 -5.04
N TYR A 150 9.65 8.15 -3.90
CA TYR A 150 9.64 9.61 -3.83
C TYR A 150 11.03 10.18 -3.60
N ILE A 151 11.25 11.40 -4.10
CA ILE A 151 12.48 12.14 -3.83
C ILE A 151 12.51 12.45 -2.35
N SER A 152 13.61 12.06 -1.73
CA SER A 152 13.85 12.21 -0.31
C SER A 152 15.07 13.07 -0.07
N PHE A 153 14.89 14.10 0.75
CA PHE A 153 15.98 14.92 1.28
C PHE A 153 16.49 14.31 2.59
N TYR A 154 17.80 14.07 2.67
CA TYR A 154 18.44 13.58 3.88
C TYR A 154 19.85 14.17 4.05
N ASN A 155 20.08 14.83 5.19
CA ASN A 155 21.35 15.50 5.46
C ASN A 155 22.54 14.54 5.51
N ASN A 156 22.33 13.28 5.94
CA ASN A 156 23.39 12.29 6.07
C ASN A 156 23.39 11.26 4.92
N ILE A 157 23.07 11.70 3.69
CA ILE A 157 23.08 10.81 2.51
C ILE A 157 24.43 10.09 2.30
N ALA A 158 25.54 10.67 2.77
CA ALA A 158 26.86 10.07 2.66
C ALA A 158 26.99 8.75 3.42
N SER A 159 26.19 8.54 4.47
CA SER A 159 26.15 7.27 5.22
C SER A 159 25.39 6.16 4.50
N LEU A 160 24.73 6.47 3.37
CA LEU A 160 23.89 5.51 2.65
C LEU A 160 24.63 4.91 1.45
N GLU A 161 24.54 3.60 1.31
CA GLU A 161 25.02 2.82 0.18
C GLU A 161 23.91 2.58 -0.83
N ASN A 162 24.25 2.63 -2.12
CA ASN A 162 23.27 2.38 -3.16
C ASN A 162 22.81 0.90 -3.11
N ARG A 163 21.52 0.65 -3.30
CA ARG A 163 20.84 -0.65 -3.22
C ARG A 163 20.72 -1.27 -1.82
N GLU A 164 21.18 -0.60 -0.76
CA GLU A 164 20.95 -1.12 0.59
C GLU A 164 19.46 -0.94 0.99
N TRP A 165 18.96 -1.84 1.85
CA TRP A 165 17.61 -1.77 2.37
C TRP A 165 17.58 -1.01 3.69
N ILE A 166 16.63 -0.09 3.81
CA ILE A 166 16.47 0.77 4.98
C ILE A 166 15.01 0.92 5.39
N TRP A 167 14.79 1.08 6.69
CA TRP A 167 13.60 1.75 7.20
C TRP A 167 13.82 3.26 7.14
N VAL A 168 12.85 3.98 6.59
CA VAL A 168 12.85 5.43 6.47
C VAL A 168 11.71 5.98 7.30
N THR A 169 12.00 6.96 8.16
CA THR A 169 10.96 7.80 8.77
C THR A 169 11.10 9.22 8.22
N ALA A 170 10.03 9.76 7.64
CA ALA A 170 10.06 11.05 6.97
C ALA A 170 8.75 11.83 7.10
N THR A 171 8.85 13.15 7.03
CA THR A 171 7.70 14.05 6.88
C THR A 171 7.41 14.29 5.40
N ILE A 172 6.15 14.16 5.01
CA ILE A 172 5.69 14.36 3.62
C ILE A 172 5.41 15.85 3.37
N LYS A 173 6.01 16.42 2.32
CA LYS A 173 5.69 17.77 1.83
C LYS A 173 5.35 17.74 0.35
N TYR A 174 4.65 18.76 -0.13
CA TYR A 174 4.31 18.91 -1.55
C TYR A 174 4.96 20.16 -2.12
N GLU A 175 5.96 19.96 -2.95
CA GLU A 175 6.81 21.02 -3.47
C GLU A 175 7.02 20.83 -4.97
N PHE A 176 7.33 21.93 -5.68
CA PHE A 176 7.73 21.81 -7.07
C PHE A 176 9.07 21.10 -7.14
N GLN A 177 9.12 20.00 -7.88
CA GLN A 177 10.37 19.27 -8.05
C GLN A 177 10.66 19.01 -9.52
N MET A 178 11.88 19.33 -9.94
CA MET A 178 12.28 19.28 -11.37
C MET A 178 12.16 17.88 -11.97
N ALA A 179 12.37 16.83 -11.16
CA ALA A 179 12.19 15.45 -11.59
C ALA A 179 10.73 15.13 -11.96
N TYR A 180 9.77 15.78 -11.32
CA TYR A 180 8.35 15.62 -11.59
C TYR A 180 7.83 16.63 -12.61
N LYS A 181 8.54 17.74 -12.81
CA LYS A 181 8.09 18.93 -13.58
C LYS A 181 6.75 19.50 -13.11
N LYS A 182 6.34 19.18 -11.88
CA LYS A 182 5.11 19.64 -11.23
C LYS A 182 5.30 19.66 -9.72
N LYS A 183 4.30 20.19 -9.01
CA LYS A 183 4.19 20.03 -7.55
C LYS A 183 3.89 18.56 -7.26
N GLY A 184 4.67 17.95 -6.38
CA GLY A 184 4.53 16.55 -6.00
C GLY A 184 5.13 16.27 -4.62
N PRO A 185 4.91 15.06 -4.09
CA PRO A 185 5.41 14.65 -2.79
C PRO A 185 6.94 14.60 -2.76
N VAL A 186 7.52 15.18 -1.70
CA VAL A 186 8.94 15.16 -1.37
C VAL A 186 9.05 14.77 0.10
N LEU A 187 9.89 13.79 0.41
CA LEU A 187 10.06 13.28 1.76
C LEU A 187 11.24 13.97 2.44
N TYR A 188 11.00 14.56 3.60
CA TYR A 188 12.05 15.11 4.45
C TYR A 188 12.41 14.09 5.52
N VAL A 189 13.51 13.37 5.30
CA VAL A 189 13.91 12.21 6.11
C VAL A 189 14.45 12.67 7.45
N GLU A 190 13.86 12.13 8.52
CA GLU A 190 14.25 12.39 9.91
C GLU A 190 15.20 11.31 10.43
N SER A 191 14.92 10.04 10.11
CA SER A 191 15.75 8.91 10.52
C SER A 191 15.81 7.82 9.46
N VAL A 192 16.92 7.09 9.49
CA VAL A 192 17.18 5.92 8.66
C VAL A 192 17.74 4.81 9.53
N GLU A 193 17.18 3.61 9.43
CA GLU A 193 17.68 2.40 10.11
C GLU A 193 18.00 1.33 9.06
N LYS A 194 19.17 0.70 9.14
CA LYS A 194 19.54 -0.39 8.23
C LYS A 194 18.66 -1.62 8.46
N THR A 195 18.27 -2.29 7.39
CA THR A 195 17.47 -3.51 7.48
C THR A 195 17.78 -4.48 6.33
N GLY A 196 17.20 -5.66 6.37
CA GLY A 196 17.25 -6.62 5.26
C GLY A 196 16.16 -6.35 4.23
N ALA A 197 16.23 -7.07 3.11
CA ALA A 197 15.15 -7.07 2.14
C ALA A 197 13.82 -7.49 2.79
N PRO A 198 12.67 -6.94 2.34
CA PRO A 198 11.36 -7.49 2.69
C PRO A 198 11.25 -8.95 2.21
N LYS A 199 10.31 -9.70 2.78
CA LYS A 199 10.07 -11.11 2.42
C LYS A 199 9.79 -11.26 0.92
N GLU A 200 9.04 -10.31 0.38
CA GLU A 200 8.79 -10.16 -1.04
C GLU A 200 9.40 -8.83 -1.47
N GLU A 201 10.38 -8.85 -2.37
CA GLU A 201 11.09 -7.64 -2.82
C GLU A 201 10.26 -6.82 -3.80
N MET A 202 9.46 -7.49 -4.63
CA MET A 202 8.64 -6.84 -5.65
C MET A 202 7.28 -6.43 -5.09
N VAL A 203 6.84 -5.25 -5.51
CA VAL A 203 5.49 -4.77 -5.25
C VAL A 203 4.63 -5.14 -6.45
N PHE A 204 3.49 -5.77 -6.18
CA PHE A 204 2.52 -6.19 -7.18
C PHE A 204 1.30 -5.27 -7.09
N PHE A 205 0.80 -4.80 -8.23
CA PHE A 205 -0.41 -4.01 -8.34
C PHE A 205 -1.60 -4.85 -8.81
#